data_AF-A0A239BIR7-F1
#
_entry.id   AF-A0A239BIR7-F1
#
_cell.length_a   1.000
_cell.length_b   1.000
_cell.length_c   1.000
_cell.angle_alpha   90.00
_cell.angle_beta   90.00
_cell.angle_gamma   90.00
#
_symmetry.space_group_name_H-M   'P 1'
#
loop_
_entity.id
_entity.type
_entity.pdbx_description
1 polymer ?
#
loop_
_entity_poly.entity_id
_entity_poly.type
_entity_poly.pdbx_seq_one_letter_code
_entity_poly.pdbx_strand_id
1 'polypeptide(L)'
;MTGCADEKSPGPSPSGPSAIVSPAPVDDPPGLLTCRHLAMAVRNASLMEPGVVQDIVATSTTADAPVADAATALGRAYANALVSRDTRGEPDAIAAVSAAAADMSQVCADSGLDSAN
;
A
#
# COMPACT_ATOMS: atom_id res chain seq x y z
N MET A 1 8.41 61.51 2.65
CA MET A 1 7.61 60.28 2.49
C MET A 1 8.49 59.28 1.76
N THR A 2 8.87 58.22 2.47
CA THR A 2 9.54 56.97 2.02
C THR A 2 8.93 56.48 0.69
N GLY A 3 9.63 55.98 -0.33
CA GLY A 3 10.93 55.35 -0.45
C GLY A 3 10.76 53.96 -1.11
N CYS A 4 11.42 53.76 -2.27
CA CYS A 4 11.60 52.54 -3.08
C CYS A 4 10.57 52.23 -4.19
N ALA A 5 11.07 52.47 -5.41
CA ALA A 5 10.46 52.19 -6.69
C ALA A 5 10.80 50.77 -7.17
N ASP A 6 9.86 50.25 -7.95
CA ASP A 6 9.87 49.06 -8.80
C ASP A 6 11.18 48.88 -9.59
N GLU A 7 11.93 47.81 -9.31
CA GLU A 7 13.11 47.41 -10.09
C GLU A 7 12.79 46.18 -10.96
N LYS A 8 12.50 46.46 -12.24
CA LYS A 8 13.27 45.95 -13.38
C LYS A 8 13.33 44.42 -13.60
N SER A 9 12.46 43.92 -14.48
CA SER A 9 12.81 42.83 -15.42
C SER A 9 13.85 43.34 -16.45
N PRO A 10 14.79 42.54 -17.03
CA PRO A 10 14.51 41.25 -17.71
C PRO A 10 15.66 40.18 -17.72
N GLY A 11 15.35 38.90 -18.01
CA GLY A 11 16.33 37.89 -18.50
C GLY A 11 16.07 36.43 -18.03
N PRO A 12 16.32 35.39 -18.86
CA PRO A 12 15.88 34.01 -18.64
C PRO A 12 16.79 33.20 -17.68
N SER A 13 16.20 32.15 -17.08
CA SER A 13 16.70 31.14 -16.12
C SER A 13 18.21 30.77 -16.17
N PRO A 14 18.76 30.25 -15.06
CA PRO A 14 18.68 28.80 -14.90
C PRO A 14 18.12 28.38 -13.55
N SER A 15 17.23 27.39 -13.63
CA SER A 15 16.99 26.36 -12.62
C SER A 15 18.18 26.20 -11.66
N GLY A 16 18.08 26.81 -10.48
CA GLY A 16 18.79 26.27 -9.33
C GLY A 16 18.18 24.88 -9.10
N PRO A 17 18.98 23.80 -9.02
CA PRO A 17 18.42 22.50 -8.77
C PRO A 17 17.65 22.58 -7.46
N SER A 18 16.31 22.45 -7.54
CA SER A 18 15.55 21.78 -6.49
C SER A 18 16.44 20.66 -6.03
N ALA A 19 16.82 20.66 -4.75
CA ALA A 19 17.66 19.61 -4.21
C ALA A 19 17.16 18.31 -4.81
N ILE A 20 17.93 17.76 -5.76
CA ILE A 20 17.81 16.40 -6.20
C ILE A 20 18.23 15.67 -4.95
N VAL A 21 17.25 15.51 -4.05
CA VAL A 21 17.21 14.39 -3.15
C VAL A 21 17.24 13.24 -4.14
N SER A 22 18.46 12.78 -4.43
CA SER A 22 18.66 11.43 -4.93
C SER A 22 17.66 10.61 -4.13
N PRO A 23 16.73 9.85 -4.75
CA PRO A 23 16.03 8.87 -3.97
C PRO A 23 17.16 8.10 -3.31
N ALA A 24 17.26 8.20 -1.97
CA ALA A 24 17.96 7.19 -1.21
C ALA A 24 17.48 5.86 -1.79
N PRO A 25 18.32 4.79 -1.81
CA PRO A 25 17.79 3.47 -2.12
C PRO A 25 16.48 3.38 -1.36
N VAL A 26 15.37 3.28 -2.10
CA VAL A 26 14.05 3.25 -1.51
C VAL A 26 14.13 1.93 -0.80
N ASP A 27 14.56 1.97 0.46
CA ASP A 27 14.57 0.86 1.38
C ASP A 27 13.08 0.68 1.60
N ASP A 28 12.46 0.06 0.60
CA ASP A 28 11.03 0.06 0.33
C ASP A 28 10.48 -0.62 1.57
N PRO A 29 9.96 0.16 2.53
CA PRO A 29 9.82 -0.37 3.88
C PRO A 29 8.86 -1.54 3.76
N PRO A 30 9.04 -2.60 4.55
CA PRO A 30 8.28 -3.83 4.39
C PRO A 30 6.76 -3.60 4.40
N GLY A 31 6.28 -2.53 5.05
CA GLY A 31 4.89 -2.05 4.92
C GLY A 31 4.48 -1.67 3.49
N LEU A 32 5.32 -0.92 2.77
CA LEU A 32 5.07 -0.49 1.38
C LEU A 32 5.06 -1.68 0.41
N LEU A 33 6.00 -2.63 0.57
CA LEU A 33 6.01 -3.88 -0.21
C LEU A 33 4.74 -4.71 0.05
N THR A 34 4.34 -4.83 1.30
CA THR A 34 3.13 -5.55 1.69
C THR A 34 1.89 -4.89 1.07
N CYS A 35 1.79 -3.56 1.13
CA CYS A 35 0.71 -2.79 0.53
C CYS A 35 0.65 -2.93 -1.01
N ARG A 36 1.80 -2.92 -1.70
CA ARG A 36 1.87 -3.16 -3.15
C ARG A 36 1.46 -4.58 -3.52
N HIS A 37 1.94 -5.58 -2.77
CA HIS A 37 1.55 -6.98 -3.00
C HIS A 37 0.05 -7.19 -2.82
N LEU A 38 -0.53 -6.59 -1.78
CA LEU A 38 -1.98 -6.59 -1.57
C LEU A 38 -2.71 -5.94 -2.74
N ALA A 39 -2.31 -4.73 -3.14
CA ALA A 39 -2.96 -4.00 -4.22
C ALA A 39 -2.91 -4.78 -5.54
N MET A 40 -1.79 -5.43 -5.85
CA MET A 40 -1.69 -6.33 -7.00
C MET A 40 -2.58 -7.56 -6.85
N ALA A 41 -2.63 -8.18 -5.67
CA ALA A 41 -3.47 -9.35 -5.44
C ALA A 41 -4.97 -9.04 -5.56
N VAL A 42 -5.40 -7.87 -5.08
CA VAL A 42 -6.78 -7.37 -5.24
C VAL A 42 -7.06 -7.10 -6.71
N ARG A 43 -6.18 -6.37 -7.42
CA ARG A 43 -6.35 -6.04 -8.85
C ARG A 43 -6.39 -7.28 -9.74
N ASN A 44 -5.58 -8.29 -9.43
CA ASN A 44 -5.53 -9.56 -10.17
C ASN A 44 -6.61 -10.55 -9.72
N ALA A 45 -7.42 -10.21 -8.70
CA ALA A 45 -8.33 -11.14 -8.03
C ALA A 45 -7.66 -12.46 -7.59
N SER A 46 -6.37 -12.40 -7.26
CA SER A 46 -5.53 -13.56 -6.93
C SER A 46 -5.44 -13.86 -5.44
N LEU A 47 -6.21 -13.16 -4.60
CA LEU A 47 -6.29 -13.43 -3.15
C LEU A 47 -6.73 -14.87 -2.85
N MET A 48 -7.44 -15.52 -3.77
CA MET A 48 -7.85 -16.91 -3.65
C MET A 48 -6.83 -17.91 -4.22
N GLU A 49 -5.76 -17.43 -4.87
CA GLU A 49 -4.67 -18.28 -5.35
C GLU A 49 -3.84 -18.83 -4.18
N PRO A 50 -3.42 -20.10 -4.25
CA PRO A 50 -2.57 -20.69 -3.23
C PRO A 50 -1.24 -19.94 -3.15
N GLY A 51 -0.86 -19.53 -1.94
CA GLY A 51 0.43 -18.89 -1.67
C GLY A 51 0.40 -17.37 -1.67
N VAL A 52 -0.49 -16.71 -2.42
CA VAL A 52 -0.51 -15.22 -2.51
C VAL A 52 -0.71 -14.56 -1.15
N VAL A 53 -1.73 -15.00 -0.40
CA VAL A 53 -2.00 -14.47 0.94
C VAL A 53 -0.89 -14.82 1.93
N GLN A 54 -0.29 -16.01 1.80
CA GLN A 54 0.81 -16.43 2.67
C GLN A 54 2.06 -15.57 2.44
N ASP A 55 2.33 -15.19 1.18
CA ASP A 55 3.42 -14.29 0.80
C ASP A 55 3.21 -12.86 1.34
N ILE A 56 1.97 -12.36 1.26
CA ILE A 56 1.58 -11.06 1.85
C ILE A 56 1.79 -11.09 3.37
N VAL A 57 1.32 -12.13 4.05
CA VAL A 57 1.49 -12.28 5.50
C VAL A 57 2.97 -12.42 5.87
N ALA A 58 3.75 -13.20 5.12
CA ALA A 58 5.17 -13.37 5.36
C ALA A 58 5.94 -12.04 5.22
N THR A 59 5.64 -11.25 4.20
CA THR A 59 6.24 -9.93 3.97
C THR A 59 5.84 -8.95 5.08
N SER A 60 4.59 -9.03 5.55
CA SER A 60 4.08 -8.19 6.63
C SER A 60 4.73 -8.42 7.99
N THR A 61 5.41 -9.57 8.22
CA THR A 61 6.07 -9.86 9.52
C THR A 61 7.17 -8.88 9.88
N THR A 62 7.71 -8.19 8.89
CA THR A 62 8.74 -7.16 9.06
C THR A 62 8.18 -5.74 8.97
N ALA A 63 6.88 -5.60 8.64
CA ALA A 63 6.17 -4.33 8.53
C ALA A 63 5.76 -3.77 9.91
N ASP A 64 5.41 -2.48 9.93
CA ASP A 64 4.87 -1.82 11.12
C ASP A 64 3.60 -2.52 11.64
N ALA A 65 3.40 -2.46 12.96
CA ALA A 65 2.31 -3.11 13.68
C ALA A 65 0.91 -3.00 13.01
N PRO A 66 0.44 -1.83 12.52
CA PRO A 66 -0.87 -1.73 11.87
C PRO A 66 -0.96 -2.54 10.56
N VAL A 67 0.11 -2.61 9.78
CA VAL A 67 0.14 -3.37 8.51
C VAL A 67 0.24 -4.87 8.80
N ALA A 68 1.03 -5.27 9.79
CA ALA A 68 1.18 -6.66 10.21
C ALA A 68 -0.12 -7.24 10.79
N ASP A 69 -0.88 -6.46 11.58
CA ASP A 69 -2.16 -6.89 12.13
C ASP A 69 -3.23 -7.07 11.03
N ALA A 70 -3.33 -6.10 10.11
CA ALA A 70 -4.24 -6.17 8.96
C ALA A 70 -3.89 -7.35 8.03
N ALA A 71 -2.61 -7.61 7.77
CA ALA A 71 -2.18 -8.78 7.03
C ALA A 71 -2.55 -10.09 7.75
N THR A 72 -2.38 -10.15 9.07
CA THR A 72 -2.76 -11.32 9.88
C THR A 72 -4.27 -11.56 9.80
N ALA A 73 -5.09 -10.50 9.85
CA ALA A 73 -6.53 -10.59 9.68
C ALA A 73 -6.92 -11.15 8.30
N LEU A 74 -6.24 -10.71 7.23
CA LEU A 74 -6.40 -11.22 5.88
C LEU A 74 -6.02 -12.70 5.77
N GLY A 75 -4.90 -13.11 6.39
CA GLY A 75 -4.48 -14.51 6.46
C GLY A 75 -5.52 -15.41 7.13
N ARG A 76 -6.15 -14.94 8.21
CA ARG A 76 -7.24 -15.66 8.89
C ARG A 76 -8.50 -15.76 8.03
N ALA A 77 -8.89 -14.67 7.36
CA ALA A 77 -10.02 -14.67 6.45
C ALA A 77 -9.82 -15.66 5.30
N TYR A 78 -8.60 -15.70 4.73
CA TYR A 78 -8.24 -16.65 3.68
C TYR A 78 -8.28 -18.11 4.16
N ALA A 79 -7.75 -18.40 5.36
CA ALA A 79 -7.83 -19.73 5.94
C ALA A 79 -9.30 -20.18 6.13
N ASN A 80 -10.18 -19.28 6.59
CA ASN A 80 -11.61 -19.56 6.70
C ASN A 80 -12.27 -19.79 5.32
N ALA A 81 -11.86 -19.03 4.30
CA ALA A 81 -12.32 -19.24 2.93
C ALA A 81 -11.88 -20.60 2.37
N LEU A 82 -10.65 -21.04 2.67
CA LEU A 82 -10.17 -22.38 2.31
C LEU A 82 -10.98 -23.49 2.98
N VAL A 83 -11.31 -23.35 4.27
CA VAL A 83 -12.14 -24.33 4.99
C VAL A 83 -13.58 -24.34 4.49
N SER A 84 -14.09 -23.19 4.05
CA SER A 84 -15.43 -23.04 3.50
C SER A 84 -15.53 -23.39 2.02
N ARG A 85 -14.43 -23.84 1.38
CA ARG A 85 -14.45 -24.22 -0.03
C ARG A 85 -15.46 -25.33 -0.30
N ASP A 86 -16.15 -25.22 -1.44
CA ASP A 86 -17.20 -26.15 -1.88
C ASP A 86 -18.39 -26.24 -0.90
N THR A 87 -18.51 -25.30 0.04
CA THR A 87 -19.67 -25.19 0.94
C THR A 87 -20.61 -24.07 0.51
N ARG A 88 -21.84 -24.08 1.03
CA ARG A 88 -22.79 -22.97 0.84
C ARG A 88 -22.28 -21.63 1.39
N GLY A 89 -21.32 -21.65 2.32
CA GLY A 89 -20.72 -20.47 2.93
C GLY A 89 -19.50 -19.92 2.20
N GLU A 90 -19.03 -20.57 1.13
CA GLU A 90 -17.90 -20.10 0.31
C GLU A 90 -18.03 -18.63 -0.13
N PRO A 91 -19.16 -18.16 -0.70
CA PRO A 91 -19.28 -16.77 -1.14
C PRO A 91 -19.17 -15.74 0.00
N ASP A 92 -19.71 -16.05 1.18
CA ASP A 92 -19.57 -15.21 2.38
C ASP A 92 -18.12 -15.16 2.85
N ALA A 93 -17.42 -16.29 2.80
CA ALA A 93 -16.01 -16.34 3.19
C ALA A 93 -15.11 -15.57 2.20
N ILE A 94 -15.40 -15.62 0.90
CA ILE A 94 -14.72 -14.80 -0.12
C ILE A 94 -15.01 -13.30 0.10
N ALA A 95 -16.26 -12.95 0.45
CA ALA A 95 -16.60 -11.58 0.80
C ALA A 95 -15.83 -11.09 2.03
N ALA A 96 -15.64 -11.95 3.04
CA ALA A 96 -14.82 -11.64 4.22
C ALA A 96 -13.33 -11.41 3.86
N VAL A 97 -12.75 -12.22 2.96
CA VAL A 97 -11.39 -12.00 2.43
C VAL A 97 -11.30 -10.65 1.72
N SER A 98 -12.31 -10.32 0.91
CA SER A 98 -12.36 -9.05 0.17
C SER A 98 -12.49 -7.85 1.11
N ALA A 99 -13.30 -7.97 2.18
CA ALA A 99 -13.41 -6.96 3.21
C ALA A 99 -12.10 -6.76 3.98
N ALA A 100 -11.40 -7.84 4.34
CA ALA A 100 -10.10 -7.76 4.99
C ALA A 100 -9.03 -7.12 4.08
N ALA A 101 -9.07 -7.40 2.77
CA ALA A 101 -8.20 -6.74 1.81
C ALA A 101 -8.51 -5.24 1.67
N ALA A 102 -9.79 -4.86 1.70
CA ALA A 102 -10.19 -3.46 1.68
C ALA A 102 -9.74 -2.71 2.95
N ASP A 103 -9.90 -3.32 4.13
CA ASP A 103 -9.42 -2.76 5.39
C ASP A 103 -7.91 -2.53 5.36
N MET A 104 -7.15 -3.53 4.93
CA MET A 104 -5.70 -3.43 4.80
C MET A 104 -5.30 -2.37 3.76
N SER A 105 -6.05 -2.22 2.65
CA SER A 105 -5.82 -1.14 1.68
C SER A 105 -6.05 0.25 2.29
N GLN A 106 -7.01 0.37 3.21
CA GLN A 106 -7.28 1.62 3.93
C GLN A 106 -6.15 1.91 4.93
N VAL A 107 -5.62 0.90 5.63
CA VAL A 107 -4.43 1.06 6.49
C VAL A 107 -3.22 1.53 5.67
N CYS A 108 -3.04 0.97 4.48
CA CYS A 108 -1.98 1.38 3.54
C CYS A 108 -2.15 2.85 3.10
N ALA A 109 -3.37 3.26 2.78
CA ALA A 109 -3.68 4.63 2.39
C ALA A 109 -3.50 5.62 3.55
N ASP A 110 -3.98 5.28 4.75
CA ASP A 110 -3.85 6.10 5.96
C ASP A 110 -2.39 6.28 6.39
N SER A 111 -1.57 5.24 6.22
CA SER A 111 -0.13 5.26 6.51
C SER A 111 0.69 6.00 5.44
N GLY A 112 0.08 6.46 4.34
CA GLY A 112 0.79 7.05 3.21
C GLY A 112 1.68 6.07 2.44
N LEU A 113 1.47 4.76 2.64
CA LEU A 113 2.20 3.67 1.99
C LEU A 113 1.55 3.25 0.66
N ASP A 114 0.38 3.80 0.33
CA ASP A 114 -0.25 3.70 -0.98
C ASP A 114 0.52 4.56 -2.02
N SER A 115 1.74 4.15 -2.32
CA SER A 115 2.53 4.74 -3.41
C SER A 115 2.16 4.05 -4.72
N ALA A 116 0.97 4.32 -5.25
CA ALA A 116 0.58 3.99 -6.62
C ALA A 116 -0.64 4.80 -7.11
N ASN A 117 -0.41 6.10 -7.34
CA ASN A 117 -0.82 6.69 -8.61
C ASN A 117 0.31 7.58 -9.15
#